data_AF-A0A4Q5S9L9-F1
#
_entry.id   AF-A0A4Q5S9L9-F1
#
_cell.length_a   1.000
_cell.length_b   1.000
_cell.length_c   1.000
_cell.angle_alpha   90.00
_cell.angle_beta   90.00
_cell.angle_gamma   90.00
#
_symmetry.space_group_name_H-M   'P 1'
#
loop_
_entity.id
_entity.type
_entity.pdbx_description
1 polymer ?
#
loop_
_entity_poly.entity_id
_entity_poly.type
_entity_poly.pdbx_seq_one_letter_code
_entity_poly.pdbx_strand_id
1 'polypeptide(L)' 'MKKWGSILVMVLAGCLLFVGDAAAQCSICTKTAQQLGENVGKGLNAGILYLASAPMMILGYIGYRWYQSNKSSE' A
#
# COMPACT_ATOMS: atom_id res chain seq x y z
N MET A 1 1.14 -1.33 -28.09
CA MET A 1 1.86 -0.75 -26.92
C MET A 1 1.55 0.72 -26.65
N LYS A 2 1.47 1.60 -27.66
CA LYS A 2 1.24 3.05 -27.48
C LYS A 2 -0.04 3.42 -26.70
N LYS A 3 -1.13 2.66 -26.88
CA LYS A 3 -2.41 2.88 -26.18
C LYS A 3 -2.35 2.52 -24.68
N TRP A 4 -1.69 1.41 -24.35
CA TRP A 4 -1.49 0.96 -22.97
C TRP A 4 -0.55 1.88 -22.21
N GLY A 5 0.53 2.35 -22.85
CA GLY A 5 1.41 3.37 -22.27
C GLY A 5 0.65 4.67 -21.97
N SER A 6 -0.20 5.12 -22.89
CA SER A 6 -1.01 6.32 -22.68
C SER A 6 -2.04 6.17 -21.56
N ILE A 7 -2.67 4.99 -21.44
CA ILE A 7 -3.61 4.69 -20.35
C ILE A 7 -2.87 4.69 -19.00
N LEU A 8 -1.71 4.04 -18.94
CA LEU A 8 -0.91 3.96 -17.71
C LEU A 8 -0.47 5.35 -17.24
N VAL A 9 -0.02 6.20 -18.16
CA VAL A 9 0.32 7.61 -17.87
C VAL A 9 -0.88 8.40 -17.38
N MET A 10 -2.06 8.23 -17.98
CA MET A 10 -3.29 8.91 -17.55
C MET A 10 -3.72 8.49 -16.15
N VAL A 11 -3.64 7.19 -15.84
CA VAL A 11 -3.96 6.65 -14.51
C VAL A 11 -2.98 7.20 -13.47
N LEU A 12 -1.68 7.20 -13.77
CA LEU A 12 -0.67 7.76 -12.87
C LEU A 12 -0.88 9.26 -12.62
N ALA A 13 -1.14 10.03 -13.67
CA ALA A 13 -1.45 11.45 -13.57
C ALA A 13 -2.73 11.70 -12.76
N GLY A 14 -3.76 10.88 -12.95
CA GLY A 14 -4.98 10.91 -12.14
C GLY A 14 -4.71 10.67 -10.66
N CYS A 15 -3.93 9.65 -10.30
CA CYS A 15 -3.59 9.36 -8.91
C CYS A 15 -2.84 10.50 -8.22
N LEU A 16 -1.99 11.23 -8.93
CA LEU A 16 -1.26 12.39 -8.39
C LEU A 16 -2.17 13.57 -8.04
N LEU A 17 -3.32 13.69 -8.71
CA LEU A 17 -4.31 14.75 -8.41
C LEU A 17 -5.15 14.45 -7.16
N PHE A 18 -5.08 13.24 -6.61
CA PHE A 18 -5.84 12.80 -5.43
C PHE A 18 -4.94 12.57 -4.18
N VAL A 19 -3.83 13.29 -4.06
CA VAL A 19 -3.08 13.35 -2.79
C VAL A 19 -3.87 14.22 -1.80
N GLY A 20 -4.71 13.58 -0.98
CA GLY A 20 -5.40 14.20 0.15
C GLY A 20 -4.95 13.60 1.48
N ASP A 21 -5.31 14.24 2.58
CA ASP A 21 -5.06 13.72 3.92
C ASP A 21 -5.72 12.36 4.08
N ALA A 22 -4.90 11.32 4.21
CA ALA A 22 -5.36 9.96 4.43
C ALA A 22 -5.81 9.83 5.90
N ALA A 23 -7.10 9.99 6.15
CA ALA A 23 -7.68 9.59 7.43
C ALA A 23 -7.48 8.08 7.64
N ALA A 24 -7.06 7.67 8.84
CA ALA A 24 -6.93 6.26 9.15
C ALA A 24 -8.28 5.56 8.93
N GLN A 25 -8.30 4.59 8.00
CA GLN A 25 -9.53 3.94 7.53
C GLN A 25 -10.12 2.94 8.53
N CYS A 26 -9.36 2.57 9.57
CA CYS A 26 -9.79 1.58 10.56
C CYS A 26 -10.27 2.30 11.83
N SER A 27 -11.58 2.25 12.08
CA SER A 27 -12.25 2.96 13.19
C SER A 27 -11.72 2.57 14.58
N ILE A 28 -11.29 1.31 14.74
CA ILE A 28 -10.69 0.79 15.98
C ILE A 28 -9.33 1.45 16.24
N CYS A 29 -8.47 1.51 15.21
CA CYS A 29 -7.13 2.09 15.32
C CYS A 29 -7.18 3.57 15.70
N THR A 30 -8.12 4.34 15.13
CA THR A 30 -8.31 5.75 15.44
C THR A 30 -8.74 5.97 16.89
N LYS A 31 -9.69 5.16 17.38
CA LYS A 31 -10.17 5.24 18.77
C LYS A 31 -9.09 4.89 19.77
N THR A 32 -8.31 3.83 19.50
CA THR A 32 -7.17 3.46 20.33
C THR A 32 -6.13 4.58 20.31
N ALA A 33 -5.68 5.07 19.15
CA ALA A 33 -4.68 6.14 19.06
C ALA A 33 -5.05 7.41 19.86
N GLN A 34 -6.33 7.80 19.87
CA GLN A 34 -6.83 8.94 20.63
C GLN A 34 -6.67 8.79 22.16
N GLN A 35 -6.62 7.56 22.68
CA GLN A 35 -6.50 7.30 24.12
C GLN A 35 -5.04 7.21 24.61
N LEU A 36 -4.06 7.04 23.72
CA LEU A 36 -2.66 6.78 24.10
C LEU A 36 -1.77 8.06 24.16
N GLY A 37 -2.32 9.23 23.85
CA GLY A 37 -1.54 10.48 23.75
C GLY A 37 -0.73 10.58 22.45
N GLU A 38 -0.29 11.79 22.07
CA GLU A 38 0.24 12.07 20.72
C GLU A 38 1.47 11.22 20.34
N ASN A 39 2.43 11.08 21.26
CA ASN A 39 3.69 10.38 20.98
C ASN A 39 3.49 8.86 20.78
N VAL A 40 2.62 8.24 21.57
CA VAL A 40 2.33 6.81 21.47
C VAL A 40 1.38 6.53 20.29
N GLY A 41 0.45 7.45 20.01
CA GLY A 41 -0.43 7.38 18.84
C GLY A 41 0.33 7.38 17.50
N LYS A 42 1.41 8.17 17.39
CA LYS A 42 2.30 8.14 16.20
C LYS A 42 2.99 6.78 16.02
N GLY A 43 3.47 6.18 17.11
CA GLY A 43 4.08 4.85 17.08
C GLY A 43 3.09 3.76 16.66
N LEU A 44 1.83 3.86 17.09
CA LEU A 44 0.76 2.92 16.72
C LEU A 44 0.46 2.97 15.20
N ASN A 45 0.37 4.16 14.61
CA ASN A 45 0.13 4.30 13.16
C ASN A 45 1.26 3.67 12.32
N ALA A 46 2.51 3.86 12.74
CA ALA A 46 3.65 3.20 12.09
C ALA A 46 3.55 1.67 12.17
N GLY A 47 3.12 1.14 13.31
CA GLY A 47 2.87 -0.31 13.49
C GLY A 47 1.77 -0.84 12.57
N ILE A 48 0.67 -0.10 12.37
CA ILE A 48 -0.41 -0.48 11.46
C ILE A 48 0.08 -0.54 10.01
N LEU A 49 0.82 0.48 9.55
CA LEU A 49 1.39 0.50 8.20
C LEU A 49 2.37 -0.66 7.99
N TYR A 50 3.19 -0.97 9.00
CA TYR A 50 4.07 -2.13 8.96
C TYR A 50 3.29 -3.43 8.80
N LEU A 51 2.28 -3.66 9.64
CA LEU A 51 1.46 -4.88 9.59
C LEU A 51 0.63 -4.99 8.31
N ALA A 52 0.13 -3.87 7.77
CA ALA A 52 -0.65 -3.85 6.54
C ALA A 52 0.21 -4.08 5.29
N SER A 53 1.44 -3.55 5.28
CA SER A 53 2.36 -3.69 4.14
C SER A 53 3.03 -5.06 4.07
N ALA A 54 3.28 -5.70 5.21
CA ALA A 54 3.89 -7.03 5.28
C ALA A 54 3.21 -8.10 4.40
N PRO A 55 1.88 -8.36 4.47
CA PRO A 55 1.25 -9.37 3.63
C PRO A 55 1.31 -9.03 2.15
N MET A 56 1.19 -7.74 1.78
CA MET A 56 1.31 -7.33 0.38
C MET A 56 2.72 -7.55 -0.17
N MET A 57 3.75 -7.24 0.63
CA MET A 57 5.14 -7.51 0.24
C MET A 57 5.42 -9.01 0.09
N ILE A 58 4.94 -9.83 1.03
CA ILE A 58 5.12 -11.28 0.99
C ILE A 58 4.45 -11.87 -0.27
N LEU A 59 3.17 -11.54 -0.50
CA LEU A 59 2.44 -12.04 -1.66
C LEU A 59 3.04 -11.54 -2.98
N GLY A 60 3.46 -10.28 -3.03
CA GLY A 60 4.14 -9.70 -4.20
C GLY A 60 5.45 -10.41 -4.51
N TYR A 61 6.27 -10.70 -3.50
CA TYR A 61 7.53 -11.42 -3.67
C TYR A 61 7.32 -12.86 -4.16
N ILE A 62 6.38 -13.60 -3.53
CA ILE A 62 6.04 -14.97 -3.94
C ILE A 62 5.52 -14.97 -5.39
N GLY A 63 4.58 -14.09 -5.72
CA GLY A 63 4.03 -13.97 -7.06
C GLY A 63 5.09 -13.65 -8.11
N TYR A 64 6.01 -12.73 -7.81
CA TYR A 64 7.13 -12.41 -8.69
C TYR A 64 8.06 -13.61 -8.93
N ARG A 65 8.43 -14.33 -7.86
CA ARG A 65 9.27 -15.54 -7.97
C ARG A 65 8.59 -16.63 -8.79
N TRP A 66 7.28 -16.82 -8.61
CA TRP A 66 6.52 -17.81 -9.37
C TRP A 66 6.46 -17.45 -10.86
N TYR A 67 6.18 -16.19 -11.20
CA TYR A 67 6.17 -15.72 -12.59
C TYR A 67 7.51 -15.96 -13.30
N GLN A 68 8.63 -15.65 -12.62
CA GLN A 68 9.97 -15.89 -13.16
C GLN A 68 10.25 -17.39 -13.37
N SER A 69 9.80 -18.24 -12.47
CA SER A 69 9.95 -19.70 -12.60
C SER A 69 9.20 -20.22 -13.83
N ASN A 70 7.95 -19.78 -14.03
CA ASN A 70 7.15 -20.20 -15.18
C ASN A 70 7.73 -19.70 -16.50
N LYS A 71 8.24 -18.46 -16.54
CA LYS A 71 8.88 -17.90 -17.74
C LYS A 71 10.19 -18.60 -18.13
N SER A 72 10.90 -19.18 -17.16
CA SER A 72 12.09 -20.01 -17.44
C SER A 72 11.74 -21.45 -17.84
N SER A 73 10.47 -21.84 -17.76
CA SER A 73 9.95 -23.16 -18.13
C SER A 73 9.38 -23.20 -19.55
N GLU A 74 9.28 -22.05 -20.21
CA GLU A 74 8.93 -21.86 -21.63
C GLU A 74 10.17 -21.55 -22.47
#